data_AF-A0A5B6TUD0-F1
#
_entry.id   AF-A0A5B6TUD0-F1
#
_cell.length_a   1.000
_cell.length_b   1.000
_cell.length_c   1.000
_cell.angle_alpha   90.00
_cell.angle_beta   90.00
_cell.angle_gamma   90.00
#
_symmetry.space_group_name_H-M   'P 1'
#
loop_
_entity.id
_entity.type
_entity.pdbx_description
1 polymer ?
#
loop_
_entity_poly.entity_id
_entity_poly.type
_entity_poly.pdbx_seq_one_letter_code
_entity_poly.pdbx_strand_id
1 'polypeptide(L)' 'MADQTVAELKQKIAQAREVIAHLMDKAAFNGAEAHRALEYFGSDGFDRNFLPWPHHGDEGLRPDELNAANDD' A
#
# COMPACT_ATOMS: atom_id res chain seq x y z
N MET A 1 3.20 -25.68 18.99
CA MET A 1 2.87 -26.00 17.57
C MET A 1 2.28 -24.79 16.87
N ALA A 2 1.13 -24.26 17.30
CA ALA A 2 0.53 -23.06 16.71
C ALA A 2 1.45 -21.83 16.73
N ASP A 3 2.15 -21.58 17.85
CA ASP A 3 3.06 -20.43 17.97
C ASP A 3 4.26 -20.51 17.00
N GLN A 4 4.75 -21.73 16.73
CA GLN A 4 5.82 -21.94 15.76
C GLN A 4 5.32 -21.66 14.34
N THR A 5 4.12 -22.12 13.99
CA THR A 5 3.50 -21.82 12.70
C THR A 5 3.26 -20.31 12.52
N VAL A 6 2.81 -19.61 13.55
CA VAL A 6 2.66 -18.14 13.50
C VAL A 6 4.01 -17.44 13.29
N ALA A 7 5.07 -17.91 13.95
CA ALA A 7 6.40 -17.34 13.78
C ALA A 7 6.94 -17.52 12.35
N GLU A 8 6.75 -18.70 11.76
CA GLU A 8 7.12 -18.99 10.37
C GLU A 8 6.33 -18.12 9.37
N LEU A 9 5.04 -17.88 9.62
CA LEU A 9 4.22 -16.98 8.81
C LEU A 9 4.69 -15.52 8.91
N LYS A 10 5.07 -15.06 10.11
CA LYS A 10 5.64 -13.70 10.29
C LYS A 10 6.97 -13.53 9.53
N GLN A 11 7.81 -14.56 9.46
CA GLN A 11 9.02 -14.52 8.63
C GLN A 11 8.70 -14.38 7.15
N LYS A 12 7.62 -15.01 6.67
CA LYS A 12 7.17 -14.87 5.28
C LYS A 12 6.63 -13.47 4.97
N ILE A 13 5.95 -12.84 5.92
CA ILE A 13 5.53 -11.43 5.79
C ILE A 13 6.75 -10.51 5.70
N ALA A 14 7.77 -10.72 6.55
CA ALA A 14 9.02 -9.96 6.46
C ALA A 14 9.72 -10.14 5.10
N GLN A 15 9.79 -11.38 4.59
CA GLN A 15 10.31 -11.67 3.25
C GLN A 15 9.51 -10.97 2.15
N ALA A 16 8.17 -10.92 2.25
CA ALA A 16 7.35 -10.20 1.29
C ALA A 16 7.65 -8.70 1.27
N ARG A 17 7.85 -8.08 2.44
CA ARG A 17 8.27 -6.67 2.55
C ARG A 17 9.61 -6.42 1.86
N GLU A 18 10.59 -7.31 2.02
CA GLU A 18 11.89 -7.20 1.34
C GLU A 18 11.77 -7.31 -0.19
N VAL A 19 10.94 -8.23 -0.69
CA VAL A 19 10.68 -8.39 -2.13
C VAL A 19 10.05 -7.11 -2.70
N ILE A 20 9.08 -6.51 -2.00
CA ILE A 20 8.47 -5.24 -2.43
C ILE A 20 9.51 -4.13 -2.49
N ALA A 21 10.35 -3.99 -1.47
CA ALA A 21 11.42 -2.99 -1.46
C ALA A 21 12.41 -3.17 -2.64
N HIS A 22 12.79 -4.42 -2.93
CA HIS A 22 13.64 -4.74 -4.07
C HIS A 22 12.99 -4.38 -5.41
N LEU A 23 11.70 -4.65 -5.58
CA LEU A 23 10.98 -4.32 -6.81
C LEU A 23 10.80 -2.81 -6.99
N MET A 24 10.56 -2.06 -5.90
CA MET A 24 10.50 -0.60 -5.91
C MET A 24 11.81 0.02 -6.39
N ASP A 25 12.93 -0.42 -5.81
CA ASP A 25 14.27 0.03 -6.19
C ASP A 25 14.55 -0.29 -7.67
N LYS A 26 14.30 -1.53 -8.09
CA LYS A 26 14.49 -1.98 -9.48
C LYS A 26 13.66 -1.20 -10.50
N ALA A 27 12.46 -0.77 -10.13
CA ALA A 27 11.55 -0.05 -11.01
C ALA A 27 11.66 1.48 -10.89
N ALA A 28 12.52 2.00 -9.99
CA ALA A 28 12.53 3.40 -9.55
C ALA A 28 11.11 3.90 -9.13
N PHE A 29 10.29 3.00 -8.60
CA PHE A 29 8.91 3.27 -8.20
C PHE A 29 8.85 3.61 -6.70
N ASN A 30 8.93 4.91 -6.40
CA ASN A 30 8.97 5.45 -5.04
C ASN A 30 7.77 6.35 -4.71
N GLY A 31 6.62 6.09 -5.34
CA GLY A 31 5.39 6.85 -5.08
C GLY A 31 4.84 6.59 -3.68
N ALA A 32 3.87 7.42 -3.25
CA ALA A 32 3.17 7.25 -1.98
C ALA A 32 2.56 5.84 -1.83
N GLU A 33 2.17 5.24 -2.96
CA GLU A 33 1.65 3.89 -3.03
C GLU A 33 2.66 2.82 -2.65
N ALA A 34 3.87 2.93 -3.21
CA ALA A 34 4.97 2.03 -2.93
C ALA A 34 5.32 2.04 -1.42
N HIS A 35 5.34 3.23 -0.81
CA HIS A 35 5.60 3.39 0.62
C HIS A 35 4.49 2.84 1.51
N ARG A 36 3.21 3.06 1.17
CA ARG A 36 2.08 2.48 1.92
C ARG A 36 2.11 0.93 1.85
N ALA A 37 2.60 0.33 0.76
CA ALA A 37 2.79 -1.13 0.66
C ALA A 37 3.84 -1.62 1.68
N LEU A 38 4.99 -0.96 1.72
CA LEU A 38 6.06 -1.29 2.67
C LEU A 38 5.63 -1.13 4.13
N GLU A 39 4.80 -0.12 4.41
CA GLU A 39 4.25 0.11 5.74
C GLU A 39 3.28 -1.01 6.15
N TYR A 40 2.34 -1.38 5.28
CA TYR A 40 1.35 -2.41 5.57
C TYR A 40 1.99 -3.76 5.91
N PHE A 41 2.91 -4.24 5.06
CA PHE A 41 3.63 -5.49 5.29
C PHE A 41 4.67 -5.39 6.42
N GLY A 42 4.95 -4.19 6.93
CA GLY A 42 5.78 -3.97 8.12
C GLY A 42 4.99 -3.90 9.43
N SER A 43 3.66 -3.84 9.37
CA SER A 43 2.80 -3.73 10.55
C SER A 43 2.32 -5.11 11.05
N ASP A 44 1.90 -5.17 12.31
CA ASP A 44 1.18 -6.34 12.85
C ASP A 44 -0.34 -6.31 12.54
N GLY A 45 -0.82 -5.29 11.84
CA GLY A 45 -2.22 -5.13 11.46
C GLY A 45 -2.60 -5.97 10.24
N PHE A 46 -3.84 -6.47 10.24
CA PHE A 46 -4.42 -7.14 9.08
C PHE A 46 -5.64 -6.36 8.59
N ASP A 47 -5.62 -5.96 7.32
CA ASP A 47 -6.76 -5.38 6.61
C ASP A 47 -7.04 -6.20 5.35
N ARG A 48 -8.18 -6.89 5.35
CA ARG A 48 -8.66 -7.66 4.19
C ARG A 48 -8.84 -6.81 2.94
N ASN A 49 -9.12 -5.52 3.10
CA ASN A 49 -9.43 -4.60 2.01
C ASN A 49 -8.22 -3.76 1.59
N PHE A 50 -7.02 -4.05 2.13
CA PHE A 50 -5.79 -3.35 1.76
C PHE A 50 -5.50 -3.41 0.24
N LEU A 51 -5.95 -4.49 -0.42
CA LEU A 51 -5.92 -4.65 -1.87
C LEU A 51 -7.35 -4.76 -2.40
N PRO A 52 -7.65 -4.30 -3.64
CA PRO A 52 -6.71 -3.94 -4.70
C PRO A 52 -6.20 -2.50 -4.67
N TRP A 53 -4.95 -2.34 -5.12
CA TRP A 53 -4.28 -1.07 -5.44
C TRP A 53 -4.41 -0.77 -6.94
N PRO A 54 -4.52 0.50 -7.38
CA PRO A 54 -4.78 1.73 -6.61
C PRO A 54 -6.21 1.87 -6.13
N HIS A 55 -6.34 2.52 -4.96
CA HIS A 55 -7.63 2.98 -4.48
C HIS A 55 -8.01 4.20 -5.32
N HIS A 56 -8.63 3.96 -6.46
CA HIS A 56 -9.13 4.99 -7.38
C HIS A 56 -10.17 5.95 -6.76
N GLY A 57 -10.45 5.84 -5.45
CA GLY A 57 -11.37 6.72 -4.72
C GLY A 57 -10.80 8.08 -4.34
N ASP A 58 -9.46 8.24 -4.27
CA ASP A 58 -8.82 9.47 -3.78
C ASP A 58 -7.88 10.15 -4.80
N GLU A 59 -7.75 9.64 -6.02
CA GLU A 59 -7.02 10.31 -7.11
C GLU A 59 -7.99 10.98 -8.08
N GLY A 60 -8.37 12.20 -7.73
CA GLY A 60 -9.03 13.16 -8.62
C GLY A 60 -10.15 13.90 -7.92
N LEU A 61 -9.92 15.16 -7.56
CA LEU A 61 -11.02 16.13 -7.49
C LEU A 61 -11.81 15.96 -8.80
N ARG A 62 -13.09 15.62 -8.68
CA ARG A 62 -13.92 15.45 -9.87
C ARG A 62 -13.93 16.80 -10.61
N PRO A 63 -13.95 16.83 -11.95
CA PRO A 63 -14.02 18.10 -12.69
C PRO A 63 -15.14 19.03 -12.20
N ASP A 64 -16.21 18.46 -11.63
CA ASP A 64 -17.34 19.16 -11.01
C ASP A 64 -16.97 20.01 -9.77
N GLU A 65 -15.82 19.79 -9.14
CA GLU A 65 -15.32 20.57 -7.98
C GLU A 65 -14.38 21.71 -8.40
N LEU A 66 -13.88 21.70 -9.64
CA LEU A 66 -13.00 22.74 -10.19
C LEU A 66 -13.78 23.94 -10.77
N ASN A 67 -15.09 23.80 -10.96
CA ASN A 67 -15.92 24.80 -11.63
C ASN A 67 -16.66 25.77 -10.67
N ALA A 68 -16.53 25.58 -9.35
CA ALA A 68 -17.24 26.38 -8.35
C ALA A 68 -16.55 27.71 -7.96
N ALA A 69 -15.45 28.07 -8.63
CA ALA A 69 -14.65 29.25 -8.30
C ALA A 69 -14.68 30.36 -9.37
N ASN A 70 -15.57 30.28 -10.36
CA ASN A 70 -15.55 31.19 -11.51
C ASN A 70 -16.94 31.73 -11.92
N ASP A 71 -17.85 31.93 -10.96
CA ASP A 71 -19.05 32.75 -11.18
C ASP A 71 -18.87 34.09 -10.44
N ASP A 72 -18.44 35.08 -11.22
CA ASP A 72 -18.47 36.53 -10.94
C ASP A 72 -19.91 37.06 -10.99
#